data_AF-A0A150H8I6-F1
#
_entry.id   AF-A0A150H8I6-F1
#
_cell.length_a   1.000
_cell.length_b   1.000
_cell.length_c   1.000
_cell.angle_alpha   90.00
_cell.angle_beta   90.00
_cell.angle_gamma   90.00
#
_symmetry.space_group_name_H-M   'P 1'
#
loop_
_entity.id
_entity.type
_entity.pdbx_description
1 polymer ?
#
loop_
_entity_poly.entity_id
_entity_poly.type
_entity_poly.pdbx_seq_one_letter_code
_entity_poly.pdbx_strand_id
1 'polypeptide(L)'
;MTYIIAQPCVDLKDLACVDECPVDCIYEGERMLYIHPDECVDCGACEPVCPVEAIYYEDDVPEEWAEYYTANVDFFNDLGSPGGAAGVGKVDYDHPIVAALPKQEHDE
;
A
#
# COMPACT_ATOMS: atom_id res chain seq x y z
N MET A 1 3.03 15.08 0.57
CA MET A 1 3.93 14.01 0.13
C MET A 1 3.34 12.72 0.67
N THR A 2 3.78 11.55 0.21
CA THR A 2 3.28 10.28 0.75
C THR A 2 4.33 9.19 0.70
N TYR A 3 4.09 8.15 1.49
CA TYR A 3 4.65 6.83 1.26
C TYR A 3 3.79 6.03 0.28
N ILE A 4 4.40 5.08 -0.42
CA ILE A 4 3.74 4.16 -1.34
C ILE A 4 4.10 2.72 -1.00
N ILE A 5 3.24 1.78 -1.37
CA ILE A 5 3.52 0.35 -1.30
C ILE A 5 3.69 -0.20 -2.72
N ALA A 6 4.80 -0.89 -2.96
CA ALA A 6 5.21 -1.42 -4.25
C ALA A 6 4.95 -2.94 -4.37
N GLN A 7 5.44 -3.52 -5.47
CA GLN A 7 5.20 -4.91 -5.86
C GLN A 7 5.49 -5.97 -4.79
N PRO A 8 6.53 -5.87 -3.94
CA PRO A 8 6.83 -6.93 -2.97
C PRO A 8 5.71 -7.18 -1.95
N CYS A 9 4.73 -6.29 -1.81
CA CYS A 9 3.57 -6.53 -0.96
C CYS A 9 2.54 -7.50 -1.57
N VAL A 10 2.49 -7.61 -2.90
CA VAL A 10 1.48 -8.37 -3.64
C VAL A 10 1.54 -9.85 -3.27
N ASP A 11 0.41 -10.43 -2.89
CA ASP A 11 0.24 -11.82 -2.41
C ASP A 11 0.92 -12.17 -1.09
N LEU A 12 1.61 -11.23 -0.42
CA LEU A 12 2.18 -11.44 0.91
C LEU A 12 1.30 -10.88 2.00
N LYS A 13 1.02 -9.57 1.93
CA LYS A 13 0.20 -8.82 2.89
C LYS A 13 0.56 -9.12 4.36
N ASP A 14 1.80 -8.83 4.75
CA ASP A 14 2.31 -9.09 6.11
C ASP A 14 1.60 -8.30 7.23
N LEU A 15 1.01 -7.14 6.90
CA LEU A 15 0.25 -6.25 7.81
C LEU A 15 1.03 -5.54 8.91
N ALA A 16 2.32 -5.82 9.15
CA ALA A 16 3.09 -5.12 10.21
C ALA A 16 3.07 -3.59 10.08
N CYS A 17 3.01 -3.06 8.84
CA CYS A 17 2.93 -1.63 8.60
C CYS A 17 1.63 -0.97 9.09
N VAL A 18 0.53 -1.71 9.17
CA VAL A 18 -0.78 -1.20 9.62
C VAL A 18 -0.72 -0.82 11.09
N ASP A 19 -0.11 -1.67 11.92
CA ASP A 19 0.01 -1.46 13.37
C ASP A 19 0.84 -0.22 13.72
N GLU A 20 1.76 0.18 12.84
CA GLU A 20 2.67 1.30 13.05
C GLU A 20 2.15 2.62 12.45
N CYS A 21 1.07 2.60 11.68
CA CYS A 21 0.53 3.82 11.06
C CYS A 21 -0.28 4.65 12.07
N PRO A 22 0.18 5.84 12.49
CA PRO A 22 -0.48 6.62 13.55
C PRO A 22 -1.83 7.23 13.13
N VAL A 23 -2.11 7.25 11.83
CA VAL A 23 -3.31 7.83 11.22
C VAL A 23 -4.18 6.79 10.52
N ASP A 24 -3.85 5.50 10.67
CA ASP A 24 -4.63 4.38 10.12
C ASP A 24 -4.90 4.51 8.60
N CYS A 25 -3.92 5.02 7.84
CA CYS A 25 -4.10 5.34 6.41
C CYS A 25 -3.63 4.23 5.45
N ILE A 26 -3.47 2.99 5.93
CA ILE A 26 -3.01 1.85 5.12
C ILE A 26 -4.18 0.87 4.94
N TYR A 27 -4.73 0.85 3.74
CA TYR A 27 -5.95 0.13 3.40
C TYR A 27 -5.64 -1.21 2.75
N GLU A 28 -6.49 -2.20 3.03
CA GLU A 28 -6.31 -3.57 2.56
C GLU A 28 -7.12 -3.83 1.29
N GLY A 29 -6.44 -4.02 0.15
CA GLY A 29 -7.03 -4.53 -1.08
C GLY A 29 -7.11 -6.05 -1.12
N GLU A 30 -7.47 -6.61 -2.27
CA GLU A 30 -7.54 -8.06 -2.43
C GLU A 30 -6.13 -8.68 -2.42
N ARG A 31 -5.18 -8.12 -3.17
CA ARG A 31 -3.84 -8.68 -3.42
C ARG A 31 -2.72 -7.97 -2.68
N MET A 32 -2.85 -6.69 -2.34
CA MET A 32 -1.85 -5.93 -1.59
C MET A 32 -2.47 -4.87 -0.66
N LEU A 33 -1.62 -4.13 0.06
CA LEU A 33 -2.02 -2.96 0.83
C LEU A 33 -1.74 -1.68 0.04
N TYR A 34 -2.47 -0.61 0.36
CA TYR A 34 -2.39 0.70 -0.29
C TYR A 34 -2.33 1.82 0.75
N ILE A 35 -1.42 2.78 0.58
CA ILE A 35 -1.33 3.96 1.45
C ILE A 35 -2.16 5.09 0.83
N HIS A 36 -3.08 5.65 1.61
CA HIS A 36 -3.89 6.79 1.16
C HIS A 36 -3.04 8.07 1.10
N PRO A 37 -2.88 8.70 -0.09
CA PRO A 37 -1.94 9.80 -0.29
C PRO A 37 -2.28 11.05 0.51
N ASP A 38 -3.57 11.39 0.62
CA ASP A 38 -4.00 12.60 1.35
C ASP A 38 -4.15 12.39 2.87
N GLU A 39 -4.14 11.15 3.35
CA GLU A 39 -4.24 10.84 4.78
C GLU A 39 -2.85 10.58 5.38
N CYS A 40 -1.89 10.14 4.55
CA CYS A 40 -0.51 10.00 4.96
C CYS A 40 0.07 11.34 5.45
N VAL A 41 0.79 11.27 6.57
CA VAL A 41 1.42 12.44 7.21
C VAL A 41 2.94 12.36 7.21
N ASP A 42 3.51 11.54 6.32
CA ASP A 42 4.96 11.38 6.12
C ASP A 42 5.74 11.03 7.41
N CYS A 43 5.13 10.22 8.29
CA CYS A 43 5.77 9.86 9.56
C CYS A 43 6.90 8.83 9.43
N GLY A 44 6.88 8.02 8.36
CA GLY A 44 7.90 7.01 8.05
C GLY A 44 7.93 5.76 8.95
N ALA A 45 6.95 5.58 9.85
CA ALA A 45 6.96 4.45 10.78
C ALA A 45 6.70 3.09 10.11
N CYS A 46 5.96 3.09 8.98
CA CYS A 46 5.59 1.87 8.26
C CYS A 46 6.74 1.27 7.44
N GLU A 47 7.64 2.09 6.91
CA GLU A 47 8.75 1.66 6.05
C GLU A 47 9.67 0.61 6.72
N PRO A 48 10.29 0.87 7.89
CA PRO A 48 11.30 -0.01 8.46
C PRO A 48 10.74 -1.33 9.01
N VAL A 49 9.41 -1.47 9.13
CA VAL A 49 8.77 -2.68 9.65
C VAL A 49 8.32 -3.65 8.56
N CYS A 50 8.34 -3.24 7.28
CA CYS A 50 7.98 -4.13 6.19
C CYS A 50 9.11 -5.16 5.95
N PRO A 51 8.86 -6.47 6.13
CA PRO A 51 9.92 -7.49 6.07
C PRO A 51 10.49 -7.71 4.66
N VAL A 52 9.77 -7.27 3.64
CA VAL A 52 10.14 -7.40 2.22
C VAL A 52 10.44 -6.04 1.56
N GLU A 53 10.65 -5.00 2.38
CA GLU A 53 11.01 -3.65 1.92
C GLU A 53 10.06 -3.11 0.83
N ALA A 54 8.76 -3.38 0.94
CA ALA A 54 7.79 -2.98 -0.07
C ALA A 54 7.40 -1.49 -0.03
N ILE A 55 7.81 -0.75 1.00
CA ILE A 55 7.30 0.58 1.30
C ILE A 55 8.39 1.61 1.04
N TYR A 56 8.06 2.63 0.27
CA TYR A 56 9.00 3.67 -0.16
C TYR A 56 8.38 5.05 0.05
N TYR A 57 9.21 6.04 0.37
CA TYR A 57 8.82 7.43 0.16
C TYR A 57 8.66 7.70 -1.34
N GLU A 58 7.69 8.53 -1.77
CA GLU A 58 7.33 8.67 -3.19
C GLU A 58 8.50 9.07 -4.12
N ASP A 59 9.49 9.80 -3.60
CA ASP A 59 10.67 10.23 -4.35
C ASP A 59 11.76 9.13 -4.44
N ASP A 60 11.67 8.09 -3.62
CA ASP A 60 12.67 7.01 -3.47
C ASP A 60 12.22 5.69 -4.11
N VAL A 61 11.09 5.69 -4.81
CA VAL A 61 10.54 4.50 -5.48
C VAL A 61 11.47 4.05 -6.60
N PRO A 62 11.89 2.77 -6.65
CA PRO A 62 12.63 2.23 -7.78
C PRO A 62 11.90 2.43 -9.11
N GLU A 63 12.65 2.75 -10.19
CA GLU A 63 12.07 3.06 -11.51
C GLU A 63 11.18 1.92 -12.05
N GLU A 64 11.52 0.67 -11.74
CA GLU A 64 10.72 -0.51 -12.11
C GLU A 64 9.32 -0.54 -11.48
N TRP A 65 9.11 0.19 -10.38
CA TRP A 65 7.84 0.26 -9.65
C TRP A 65 7.23 1.67 -9.66
N ALA A 66 7.66 2.55 -10.57
CA ALA A 66 7.15 3.91 -10.66
C ALA A 66 5.60 3.97 -10.82
N GLU A 67 4.98 2.98 -11.46
CA GLU A 67 3.52 2.91 -11.62
C GLU A 67 2.76 2.65 -10.31
N TYR A 68 3.44 2.21 -9.24
CA TYR A 68 2.80 1.96 -7.95
C TYR A 68 2.37 3.23 -7.23
N TYR A 69 2.95 4.39 -7.55
CA TYR A 69 2.41 5.66 -7.09
C TYR A 69 0.95 5.81 -7.54
N THR A 70 0.71 5.69 -8.85
CA THR A 70 -0.63 5.74 -9.42
C THR A 70 -1.52 4.65 -8.85
N ALA A 71 -1.00 3.44 -8.64
CA ALA A 71 -1.78 2.36 -8.05
C ALA A 71 -2.29 2.67 -6.63
N ASN A 72 -1.44 3.28 -5.78
CA ASN A 72 -1.82 3.69 -4.44
C ASN A 72 -2.84 4.83 -4.48
N VAL A 73 -2.66 5.83 -5.35
CA VAL A 73 -3.60 6.95 -5.49
C VAL A 73 -4.95 6.49 -6.03
N ASP A 74 -4.95 5.78 -7.16
CA ASP A 74 -6.16 5.44 -7.90
C ASP A 74 -7.03 4.38 -7.21
N PHE A 75 -6.45 3.60 -6.29
CA PHE A 75 -7.19 2.68 -5.43
C PHE A 75 -8.31 3.37 -4.64
N PHE A 76 -8.14 4.67 -4.33
CA PHE A 76 -9.08 5.47 -3.56
C PHE A 76 -10.10 6.24 -4.40
N ASN A 77 -10.10 6.11 -5.73
CA ASN A 77 -11.02 6.85 -6.60
C ASN A 77 -12.51 6.61 -6.25
N ASP A 78 -12.87 5.39 -5.86
CA ASP A 78 -14.23 5.04 -5.45
C ASP A 78 -14.45 5.14 -3.92
N LEU A 79 -13.40 4.88 -3.14
CA LEU A 79 -13.47 4.88 -1.67
C LEU A 79 -13.41 6.30 -1.07
N GLY A 80 -12.81 7.25 -1.78
CA GLY A 80 -12.49 8.58 -1.28
C GLY A 80 -11.47 8.53 -0.15
N SER A 81 -11.64 9.41 0.84
CA SER A 81 -10.83 9.49 2.07
C SER A 81 -11.70 9.12 3.29
N PRO A 82 -11.73 7.84 3.71
CA PRO A 82 -12.51 7.37 4.85
C PRO A 82 -12.02 7.88 6.21
N GLY A 83 -10.75 8.27 6.32
CA GLY A 83 -10.14 8.71 7.57
C GLY A 83 -9.82 7.56 8.55
N GLY A 84 -9.56 6.35 8.04
CA GLY A 84 -9.13 5.20 8.83
C GLY A 84 -9.50 3.86 8.19
N ALA A 85 -8.50 3.03 7.91
CA ALA A 85 -8.64 1.71 7.30
C ALA A 85 -9.40 0.70 8.18
N ALA A 86 -9.27 0.77 9.50
CA ALA A 86 -9.95 -0.14 10.42
C ALA A 86 -11.49 -0.05 10.32
N GLY A 87 -12.02 1.12 9.94
CA GLY A 87 -13.46 1.32 9.73
C GLY A 87 -13.98 0.76 8.40
N VAL A 88 -13.10 0.58 7.42
CA VAL A 88 -13.42 0.06 6.08
C VAL A 88 -13.25 -1.46 6.03
N GLY A 89 -12.16 -1.96 6.60
CA GLY A 89 -11.73 -3.35 6.44
C GLY A 89 -11.19 -3.64 5.04
N LYS A 90 -11.09 -4.93 4.70
CA LYS A 90 -10.65 -5.39 3.38
C LYS A 90 -11.68 -5.06 2.30
N VAL A 91 -11.23 -4.48 1.20
CA VAL A 91 -12.02 -4.33 -0.03
C VAL A 91 -11.69 -5.45 -1.04
N ASP A 92 -12.66 -5.80 -1.87
CA ASP A 92 -12.61 -6.92 -2.81
C ASP A 92 -12.12 -6.52 -4.21
N TYR A 93 -11.27 -5.50 -4.28
CA TYR A 93 -10.66 -5.01 -5.50
C TYR A 93 -9.23 -4.54 -5.27
N ASP A 94 -8.50 -4.37 -6.37
CA ASP A 94 -7.16 -3.80 -6.43
C ASP A 94 -7.07 -2.87 -7.64
N HIS A 95 -6.02 -2.05 -7.70
CA HIS A 95 -5.69 -1.31 -8.91
C HIS A 95 -5.46 -2.28 -10.11
N PRO A 96 -5.86 -1.93 -11.35
CA PRO A 96 -5.76 -2.82 -12.51
C PRO A 96 -4.37 -3.42 -12.76
N ILE A 97 -3.29 -2.67 -12.50
CA ILE A 97 -1.92 -3.19 -12.69
C ILE A 97 -1.64 -4.37 -11.75
N VAL A 98 -2.17 -4.33 -10.52
CA VAL A 98 -1.97 -5.34 -9.48
C VAL A 98 -2.87 -6.54 -9.74
N ALA A 99 -4.14 -6.29 -10.06
CA ALA A 99 -5.11 -7.33 -10.40
C ALA A 99 -4.64 -8.19 -11.60
N ALA A 100 -3.93 -7.58 -12.55
CA ALA A 100 -3.42 -8.25 -13.75
C ALA A 100 -2.11 -9.04 -13.53
N LEU A 101 -1.44 -8.89 -12.39
CA LEU A 101 -0.18 -9.59 -12.13
C LEU A 101 -0.38 -11.10 -12.02
N PRO A 102 0.58 -11.91 -12.52
CA PRO A 102 0.65 -13.30 -12.13
C PRO A 102 0.76 -13.41 -10.60
N LYS A 103 0.41 -14.57 -10.04
CA LYS A 103 0.62 -14.83 -8.62
C LYS A 103 2.11 -14.63 -8.27
N GLN A 104 2.39 -13.80 -7.28
CA GLN A 104 3.74 -13.61 -6.76
C GLN A 104 4.03 -14.71 -5.72
N GLU A 105 5.27 -15.19 -5.72
CA GLU A 105 5.76 -16.17 -4.74
C GLU A 105 6.70 -15.44 -3.77
N HIS A 106 6.59 -15.77 -2.49
CA HIS A 106 7.44 -15.25 -1.43
C HIS A 106 8.15 -16.43 -0.80
N ASP A 107 9.48 -16.36 -0.74
CA ASP A 107 10.30 -17.41 -0.14
C ASP A 107 10.02 -17.48 1.37
N GLU A 108 9.77 -18.67 1.90
CA GLU A 108 9.53 -18.95 3.33
C GLU A 108 10.80 -18.84 4.19
#